data_AF-A0A966IJD3-F1
#
_entry.id   AF-A0A966IJD3-F1
#
_cell.length_a   1.000
_cell.length_b   1.000
_cell.length_c   1.000
_cell.angle_alpha   90.00
_cell.angle_beta   90.00
_cell.angle_gamma   90.00
#
_symmetry.space_group_name_H-M   'P 1'
#
loop_
_entity.id
_entity.type
_entity.pdbx_description
1 polymer ?
#
loop_
_entity_poly.entity_id
_entity_poly.type
_entity_poly.pdbx_seq_one_letter_code
_entity_poly.pdbx_strand_id
1 'polypeptide(L)'
;MPGLIKKEEFKDNCGFGLIANINGVKSHKVIINSIDALISMTHRGGVGSDGKTGDGCGLLFDIDHKFFADTVLKEQNIEIGEHFAIG
;
A
#
# COMPACT_ATOMS: atom_id res chain seq x y z
N MET A 1 -0.85 6.45 -46.56
CA MET A 1 -1.41 7.11 -45.36
C MET A 1 -0.50 6.74 -44.21
N PRO A 2 0.21 7.69 -43.56
CA PRO A 2 1.12 7.33 -42.48
C PRO A 2 0.29 6.86 -41.28
N GLY A 3 0.50 5.62 -40.83
CA GLY A 3 -0.08 5.11 -39.59
C GLY A 3 0.55 5.83 -38.41
N LEU A 4 -0.27 6.51 -37.62
CA LEU A 4 0.11 7.65 -36.79
C LEU A 4 0.74 7.33 -35.43
N ILE A 5 0.96 6.07 -35.03
CA ILE A 5 1.59 5.71 -33.74
C ILE A 5 2.42 4.44 -33.91
N LYS A 6 3.65 4.45 -33.39
CA LYS A 6 4.52 3.26 -33.32
C LYS A 6 4.23 2.49 -32.03
N LYS A 7 4.02 1.17 -32.15
CA LYS A 7 3.66 0.30 -31.01
C LYS A 7 4.72 0.32 -29.90
N GLU A 8 5.96 0.63 -30.28
CA GLU A 8 7.12 0.77 -29.39
C GLU A 8 7.05 1.97 -28.42
N GLU A 9 6.07 2.88 -28.56
CA GLU A 9 5.88 4.04 -27.68
C GLU A 9 4.98 3.77 -26.46
N PHE A 10 4.42 2.56 -26.33
CA PHE A 10 3.53 2.22 -25.20
C PHE A 10 4.34 1.98 -23.92
N LYS A 11 4.27 2.91 -22.97
CA LYS A 11 4.82 2.75 -21.61
C LYS A 11 3.68 2.36 -20.68
N ASP A 12 3.63 1.08 -20.31
CA ASP A 12 2.78 0.65 -19.20
C ASP A 12 3.51 0.92 -17.89
N ASN A 13 2.85 1.57 -16.94
CA ASN A 13 3.42 1.83 -15.62
C ASN A 13 2.42 1.45 -14.53
N CYS A 14 2.91 0.68 -13.56
CA CYS A 14 2.19 0.41 -12.32
C CYS A 14 1.73 1.74 -11.70
N GLY A 15 0.56 1.71 -11.05
CA GLY A 15 0.07 2.85 -10.30
C GLY A 15 0.85 3.07 -9.00
N PHE A 16 1.16 4.32 -8.68
CA PHE A 16 1.75 4.75 -7.40
C PHE A 16 1.02 6.00 -6.92
N GLY A 17 0.89 6.16 -5.60
CA GLY A 17 0.28 7.32 -4.98
C GLY A 17 0.81 7.57 -3.57
N LEU A 18 0.61 8.80 -3.10
CA LEU A 18 0.94 9.22 -1.74
C LEU A 18 -0.25 9.98 -1.15
N ILE A 19 -0.65 9.60 0.06
CA ILE A 19 -1.68 10.28 0.82
C ILE A 19 -1.08 10.64 2.18
N ALA A 20 -1.18 11.91 2.54
CA ALA A 20 -0.66 12.41 3.81
C ALA A 20 -1.70 13.31 4.48
N ASN A 21 -1.73 13.26 5.81
CA ASN A 21 -2.41 14.29 6.59
C ASN A 21 -1.46 15.51 6.70
N ILE A 22 -1.83 16.63 6.09
CA ILE A 22 -0.99 17.85 6.05
C ILE A 22 -0.72 18.43 7.45
N ASN A 23 -1.55 18.10 8.43
CA ASN A 23 -1.37 18.54 9.82
C ASN A 23 -0.49 17.58 10.63
N GLY A 24 0.03 16.51 10.04
CA GLY A 24 0.87 15.52 10.72
C GLY A 24 0.12 14.64 11.73
N VAL A 25 -1.21 14.71 11.79
CA VAL A 25 -2.01 13.94 12.75
C VAL A 25 -2.24 12.52 12.24
N LYS A 26 -1.81 11.52 13.03
CA LYS A 26 -2.08 10.10 12.77
C LYS A 26 -3.60 9.87 12.67
N SER A 27 -4.05 9.22 11.60
CA SER A 27 -5.46 8.93 11.40
C SER A 27 -5.65 7.68 10.56
N HIS A 28 -6.51 6.77 11.04
CA HIS A 28 -6.90 5.58 10.28
C HIS A 28 -7.58 5.94 8.94
N LYS A 29 -8.15 7.15 8.82
CA LYS A 29 -8.71 7.65 7.56
C LYS A 29 -7.68 7.71 6.42
N VAL A 30 -6.41 7.99 6.73
CA VAL A 30 -5.34 8.00 5.72
C VAL A 30 -5.15 6.60 5.13
N ILE A 31 -5.22 5.56 5.97
CA ILE A 31 -5.11 4.16 5.55
C ILE A 31 -6.29 3.77 4.67
N ILE A 32 -7.54 4.04 5.13
CA ILE A 32 -8.75 3.73 4.35
C ILE A 32 -8.71 4.40 2.97
N ASN A 33 -8.42 5.70 2.92
CA ASN A 33 -8.32 6.42 1.65
C ASN A 33 -7.22 5.84 0.73
N SER A 34 -6.13 5.34 1.30
CA SER A 34 -5.05 4.73 0.52
C SER A 34 -5.46 3.38 -0.07
N ILE A 35 -6.26 2.59 0.65
CA ILE A 35 -6.86 1.35 0.14
C ILE A 35 -7.83 1.66 -1.01
N ASP A 36 -8.71 2.65 -0.85
CA ASP A 36 -9.64 3.07 -1.91
C ASP A 36 -8.91 3.56 -3.17
N ALA A 37 -7.78 4.26 -2.98
CA ALA A 37 -6.92 4.66 -4.08
C ALA A 37 -6.30 3.44 -4.80
N LEU A 38 -5.78 2.44 -4.06
CA LEU A 38 -5.27 1.20 -4.67
C LEU A 38 -6.36 0.47 -5.48
N ILE A 39 -7.58 0.37 -4.95
CA ILE A 39 -8.72 -0.23 -5.65
C ILE A 39 -8.98 0.50 -6.97
N SER A 40 -8.94 1.83 -6.95
CA SER A 40 -9.13 2.66 -8.15
C SER A 40 -8.05 2.44 -9.22
N MET A 41 -6.87 1.94 -8.84
CA MET A 41 -5.76 1.64 -9.75
C MET A 41 -5.75 0.19 -10.27
N THR A 42 -6.75 -0.64 -9.94
CA THR A 42 -6.78 -2.06 -10.35
C THR A 42 -6.67 -2.27 -11.87
N HIS A 43 -7.16 -1.33 -12.67
CA HIS A 43 -7.04 -1.36 -14.14
C HIS A 43 -5.59 -1.26 -14.66
N ARG A 44 -4.64 -0.89 -13.79
CA ARG A 44 -3.19 -0.83 -14.04
C ARG A 44 -2.43 -1.98 -13.39
N GLY A 45 -3.13 -2.89 -12.71
CA GLY A 45 -2.55 -4.08 -12.12
C GLY A 45 -2.54 -5.23 -13.12
N GLY A 46 -1.46 -6.01 -13.14
CA GLY A 46 -1.46 -7.30 -13.82
C GLY A 46 -2.39 -8.28 -13.09
N VAL A 47 -3.21 -9.00 -13.87
CA VAL A 47 -4.09 -10.06 -13.37
C VAL A 47 -3.74 -11.36 -14.10
N GLY A 48 -3.51 -12.41 -13.34
CA GLY A 48 -3.22 -13.75 -13.81
C GLY A 48 -4.40 -14.37 -14.57
N SER A 49 -4.13 -15.50 -15.23
CA SER A 49 -5.13 -16.19 -16.07
C SER A 49 -6.33 -16.73 -15.31
N ASP A 50 -6.24 -16.84 -13.98
CA ASP A 50 -7.35 -17.25 -13.11
C ASP A 50 -8.34 -16.10 -12.80
N GLY A 51 -8.03 -14.87 -13.21
CA GLY A 51 -8.82 -13.67 -12.93
C GLY A 51 -8.84 -13.27 -11.47
N LYS A 52 -8.01 -13.86 -10.62
CA LYS A 52 -7.99 -13.66 -9.16
C LYS A 52 -6.62 -13.24 -8.64
N THR A 53 -5.57 -13.87 -9.17
CA THR A 53 -4.20 -13.62 -8.75
C THR A 53 -3.71 -12.32 -9.37
N GLY A 54 -3.32 -11.35 -8.55
CA GLY A 54 -2.66 -10.13 -9.02
C GLY A 54 -1.14 -10.23 -8.89
N ASP A 55 -0.40 -9.48 -9.70
CA ASP A 55 1.08 -9.43 -9.61
C ASP A 55 1.57 -8.83 -8.28
N GLY A 56 0.79 -7.90 -7.70
CA GLY A 56 1.02 -7.35 -6.37
C GLY A 56 0.55 -5.91 -6.20
N CYS A 57 0.16 -5.57 -4.97
CA CYS A 57 -0.05 -4.20 -4.50
C CYS A 57 0.34 -4.11 -3.02
N GLY A 58 0.55 -2.90 -2.51
CA GLY A 58 0.96 -2.72 -1.11
C GLY A 58 0.85 -1.29 -0.63
N LEU A 59 0.92 -1.13 0.69
CA LEU A 59 0.95 0.14 1.38
C LEU A 59 2.18 0.21 2.27
N LEU A 60 2.88 1.35 2.20
CA LEU A 60 3.89 1.73 3.19
C LEU A 60 3.27 2.80 4.09
N PHE A 61 3.26 2.54 5.40
CA PHE A 61 2.70 3.45 6.39
C PHE A 61 3.51 3.42 7.69
N ASP A 62 3.28 4.41 8.54
CA ASP A 62 3.96 4.53 9.83
C ASP A 62 3.49 3.46 10.82
N ILE A 63 4.40 2.97 11.66
CA ILE A 63 4.11 1.90 12.61
C ILE A 63 3.09 2.35 13.67
N ASP A 64 2.12 1.46 13.95
CA ASP A 64 1.22 1.61 15.10
C ASP A 64 1.88 1.03 16.35
N HIS A 65 2.66 1.85 17.04
CA HIS A 65 3.39 1.43 18.24
C HIS A 65 2.47 0.81 19.31
N LYS A 66 1.26 1.34 19.47
CA LYS A 66 0.32 0.87 20.48
C LYS A 66 -0.19 -0.52 20.11
N PHE A 67 -0.57 -0.74 18.86
CA PHE A 67 -1.03 -2.05 18.38
C PHE A 67 0.03 -3.13 18.65
N PHE A 68 1.29 -2.87 18.32
CA PHE A 68 2.34 -3.87 18.50
C PHE A 68 2.70 -4.09 19.96
N ALA A 69 2.77 -3.03 20.78
CA ALA A 69 3.01 -3.17 22.22
C ALA A 69 1.91 -3.98 22.91
N ASP A 70 0.65 -3.67 22.64
CA ASP A 70 -0.50 -4.37 23.22
C ASP A 70 -0.54 -5.84 22.74
N THR A 71 -0.23 -6.10 21.47
CA THR A 71 -0.24 -7.45 20.88
C THR A 71 0.86 -8.33 21.46
N VAL A 72 2.10 -7.84 21.51
CA VAL A 72 3.24 -8.62 22.02
C VAL A 72 3.08 -8.93 23.50
N LEU A 73 2.61 -7.97 24.30
CA LEU A 73 2.28 -8.21 25.70
C LEU A 73 1.21 -9.29 25.85
N LYS A 74 0.12 -9.19 25.08
CA LYS A 74 -1.00 -10.13 25.16
C LYS A 74 -0.62 -11.55 24.73
N GLU A 75 0.13 -11.69 23.65
CA GLU A 75 0.39 -13.00 23.03
C GLU A 75 1.63 -13.68 23.58
N GLN A 76 2.64 -12.90 23.99
CA GLN A 76 3.94 -13.43 24.40
C GLN A 76 4.28 -13.13 25.87
N ASN A 77 3.46 -12.32 26.57
CA ASN A 77 3.74 -11.84 27.92
C ASN A 77 5.10 -11.11 28.00
N ILE A 78 5.44 -10.38 26.93
CA ILE A 78 6.67 -9.59 26.81
C ILE A 78 6.29 -8.12 26.71
N GLU A 79 6.85 -7.30 27.60
CA GLU A 79 6.79 -5.84 27.47
C GLU A 79 7.89 -5.38 26.52
N ILE A 80 7.51 -4.70 25.44
CA ILE A 80 8.46 -4.09 24.50
C ILE A 80 8.80 -2.67 24.96
N GLY A 81 10.08 -2.31 24.83
CA GLY A 81 10.57 -0.98 25.20
C GLY A 81 10.10 0.11 24.23
N GLU A 82 10.43 1.37 24.56
CA GLU A 82 10.09 2.54 23.76
C GLU A 82 10.62 2.48 22.32
N HIS A 83 11.78 1.84 22.13
CA HIS A 83 12.40 1.66 20.83
C HIS A 83 12.36 0.19 20.43
N PHE A 84 11.65 -0.09 19.35
CA PHE A 84 11.60 -1.41 18.73
C PHE A 84 11.45 -1.27 17.22
N ALA A 85 11.75 -2.35 16.50
CA ALA A 85 11.62 -2.43 15.05
C ALA A 85 10.85 -3.69 14.66
N ILE A 86 10.26 -3.65 13.47
CA ILE A 86 9.55 -4.76 12.85
C ILE A 86 10.20 -5.01 11.49
N GLY A 87 10.46 -6.28 11.18
CA GLY A 87 11.04 -6.72 9.92
C GLY A 87 10.29 -7.91 9.36
#